data_AF-A0A6N7IWE6-F1
#
_entry.id   AF-A0A6N7IWE6-F1
#
_cell.length_a   1.000
_cell.length_b   1.000
_cell.length_c   1.000
_cell.angle_alpha   90.00
_cell.angle_beta   90.00
_cell.angle_gamma   90.00
#
_symmetry.space_group_name_H-M   'P 1'
#
loop_
_entity.id
_entity.type
_entity.pdbx_description
1 polymer ?
#
loop_
_entity_poly.entity_id
_entity_poly.type
_entity_poly.pdbx_seq_one_letter_code
_entity_poly.pdbx_strand_id
1 'polypeptide(L)'
;TIMNLKAQGAKIDVWGVGTKLITAFDQPALGAVYKLVSIEENGKMNDTIKISSNPEKVTTPGRKRVYRIINQLNHHSEGDYIALEEEDVHSEDKLKMFHPVHTFISKFVTNFVAKDLHVPIFDQGKLVYDNPDIQTIQAYVQD
;
A
#
# COMPACT_ATOMS: atom_id res chain seq x y z
N THR A 1 5.14 -13.00 24.49
CA THR A 1 6.31 -13.35 25.34
C THR A 1 7.23 -12.18 25.61
N ILE A 2 7.87 -11.57 24.61
CA ILE A 2 8.79 -10.42 24.82
C ILE A 2 8.09 -9.25 25.55
N MET A 3 6.90 -8.86 25.10
CA MET A 3 6.11 -7.81 25.75
C MET A 3 5.83 -8.10 27.24
N ASN A 4 5.49 -9.34 27.59
CA ASN A 4 5.21 -9.74 28.97
C ASN A 4 6.47 -9.63 29.85
N LEU A 5 7.62 -10.08 29.36
CA LEU A 5 8.89 -9.99 30.10
C LEU A 5 9.30 -8.52 30.31
N LYS A 6 9.10 -7.66 29.30
CA LYS A 6 9.31 -6.21 29.44
C LYS A 6 8.37 -5.61 30.51
N ALA A 7 7.08 -5.96 30.47
CA ALA A 7 6.09 -5.47 31.44
C ALA A 7 6.38 -5.95 32.88
N GLN A 8 6.98 -7.13 33.04
CA GLN A 8 7.41 -7.66 34.34
C GLN A 8 8.71 -7.04 34.87
N GLY A 9 9.34 -6.13 34.12
CA GLY A 9 10.57 -5.47 34.55
C GLY A 9 11.82 -6.36 34.48
N ALA A 10 11.79 -7.42 33.67
CA ALA A 10 12.94 -8.31 33.46
C ALA A 10 14.17 -7.51 32.97
N LYS A 11 15.34 -7.77 33.55
CA LYS A 11 16.60 -7.10 33.25
C LYS A 11 17.34 -7.79 32.11
N ILE A 12 16.71 -7.84 30.93
CA ILE A 12 17.27 -8.44 29.72
C ILE A 12 17.73 -7.33 28.79
N ASP A 13 19.02 -7.31 28.45
CA ASP A 13 19.61 -6.25 27.62
C ASP A 13 19.55 -6.55 26.11
N VAL A 14 19.50 -7.83 25.72
CA VAL A 14 19.56 -8.27 24.32
C VAL A 14 18.52 -9.36 24.03
N TRP A 15 17.84 -9.27 22.89
CA TRP A 15 16.80 -10.21 22.45
C TRP A 15 17.22 -10.94 21.18
N GLY A 16 17.55 -12.23 21.31
CA GLY A 16 17.72 -13.13 20.16
C GLY A 16 16.40 -13.79 19.79
N VAL A 17 15.93 -13.62 18.54
CA VAL A 17 14.68 -14.22 18.05
C VAL A 17 14.98 -15.06 16.81
N GLY A 18 14.88 -16.38 16.94
CA GLY A 18 15.12 -17.33 15.86
C GLY A 18 13.85 -17.73 15.12
N THR A 19 13.42 -18.99 15.30
CA THR A 19 12.35 -19.64 14.54
C THR A 19 11.10 -18.79 14.35
N LYS A 20 10.56 -18.19 15.43
CA LYS A 20 9.32 -17.42 15.33
C LYS A 20 9.38 -16.23 14.38
N LEU A 21 10.53 -15.55 14.31
CA LEU A 21 10.73 -14.40 13.44
C LEU A 21 10.97 -14.85 12.00
N ILE A 22 11.95 -15.72 11.78
CA ILE A 22 12.40 -16.07 10.42
C ILE A 22 11.35 -16.85 9.63
N THR A 23 10.44 -17.57 10.30
CA THR A 23 9.38 -18.34 9.61
C THR A 23 8.02 -17.64 9.62
N ALA A 24 7.91 -16.44 10.22
CA ALA A 24 6.61 -15.83 10.54
C ALA A 24 5.63 -16.84 11.17
N PHE A 25 6.08 -17.55 12.21
CA PHE A 25 5.48 -18.81 12.70
C PHE A 25 3.96 -18.80 12.86
N ASP A 26 3.39 -17.70 13.36
CA ASP A 26 1.95 -17.60 13.61
C ASP A 26 1.13 -17.46 12.31
N GLN A 27 1.71 -16.91 11.24
CA GLN A 27 1.13 -16.83 9.90
C GLN A 27 2.24 -16.86 8.83
N PRO A 28 2.67 -18.05 8.36
CA PRO A 28 3.86 -18.23 7.51
C PRO A 28 3.66 -17.80 6.05
N ALA A 29 2.47 -17.28 5.69
CA ALA A 29 2.14 -16.85 4.35
C ALA A 29 1.34 -15.54 4.37
N LEU A 30 1.74 -14.60 3.51
CA LEU A 30 1.06 -13.31 3.35
C LEU A 30 -0.24 -13.44 2.52
N GLY A 31 -0.26 -14.33 1.52
CA GLY A 31 -1.42 -14.52 0.65
C GLY A 31 -1.53 -13.52 -0.51
N ALA A 32 -0.41 -12.93 -0.96
CA ALA A 32 -0.39 -12.05 -2.14
C ALA A 32 -0.82 -12.80 -3.41
N VAL A 33 -1.49 -12.09 -4.33
CA VAL A 33 -1.99 -12.64 -5.60
C VAL A 33 -1.67 -11.71 -6.77
N TYR A 34 -1.46 -12.30 -7.95
CA TYR A 34 -1.40 -11.57 -9.22
C TYR A 34 -2.72 -11.73 -9.98
N LYS A 35 -3.25 -10.63 -10.53
CA LYS A 35 -4.52 -10.59 -11.28
C LYS A 35 -4.39 -9.66 -12.47
N LEU A 36 -4.89 -10.09 -13.62
CA LEU A 36 -5.09 -9.22 -14.78
C LEU A 36 -6.20 -8.21 -14.47
N VAL A 37 -5.95 -6.93 -14.74
CA VAL A 37 -6.90 -5.84 -14.48
C VAL A 37 -7.28 -5.06 -15.75
N SER A 38 -6.49 -5.17 -16.81
CA SER A 38 -6.72 -4.54 -18.10
C SER A 38 -5.95 -5.29 -19.19
N ILE A 39 -6.54 -5.43 -20.38
CA ILE A 39 -5.97 -6.12 -21.55
C ILE A 39 -6.23 -5.30 -22.81
N GLU A 40 -5.28 -5.30 -23.75
CA GLU A 40 -5.45 -4.63 -25.02
C GLU A 40 -6.28 -5.47 -25.99
N GLU A 41 -7.33 -4.87 -26.57
CA GLU A 41 -8.07 -5.42 -27.71
C GLU A 41 -8.25 -4.34 -28.76
N ASN A 42 -7.83 -4.61 -30.00
CA ASN A 42 -7.92 -3.67 -31.14
C ASN A 42 -7.30 -2.29 -30.86
N GLY A 43 -6.13 -2.24 -30.18
CA GLY A 43 -5.44 -0.98 -29.88
C GLY A 43 -6.02 -0.20 -28.68
N LYS A 44 -7.02 -0.77 -27.99
CA LYS A 44 -7.67 -0.14 -26.84
C LYS A 44 -7.51 -1.02 -25.60
N MET A 45 -7.16 -0.42 -24.48
CA MET A 45 -7.18 -1.10 -23.18
C MET A 45 -8.62 -1.31 -22.71
N ASN A 46 -8.96 -2.54 -22.35
CA ASN A 46 -10.24 -2.93 -21.80
C ASN A 46 -10.04 -3.55 -20.43
N ASP A 47 -10.80 -3.07 -19.45
CA ASP A 47 -10.65 -3.51 -18.08
C ASP A 47 -11.27 -4.88 -17.83
N THR A 48 -10.59 -5.70 -17.04
CA THR A 48 -11.01 -7.08 -16.76
C THR A 48 -11.43 -7.25 -15.31
N ILE A 49 -12.56 -7.92 -15.10
CA ILE A 49 -13.09 -8.23 -13.77
C ILE A 49 -13.30 -9.74 -13.60
N LYS A 50 -12.76 -10.29 -12.50
CA LYS A 50 -12.99 -11.67 -12.09
C LYS A 50 -14.04 -11.71 -10.99
N ILE A 51 -15.19 -12.31 -11.30
CA ILE A 51 -16.29 -12.48 -10.34
C ILE A 51 -15.98 -13.65 -9.39
N SER A 52 -16.51 -13.58 -8.16
CA SER A 52 -16.45 -14.63 -7.16
C SER A 52 -17.79 -14.68 -6.41
N SER A 53 -18.10 -15.82 -5.79
CA SER A 53 -19.27 -15.96 -4.91
C SER A 53 -19.19 -15.10 -3.65
N ASN A 54 -17.97 -14.72 -3.22
CA ASN A 54 -17.79 -13.70 -2.19
C ASN A 54 -17.56 -12.34 -2.89
N PRO A 55 -18.44 -11.34 -2.69
CA PRO A 55 -18.28 -9.99 -3.23
C PRO A 55 -16.93 -9.34 -2.91
N GLU A 56 -16.35 -9.60 -1.74
CA GLU A 56 -15.04 -9.07 -1.32
C GLU A 56 -13.87 -9.66 -2.13
N LYS A 57 -14.10 -10.77 -2.83
CA LYS A 57 -13.11 -11.45 -3.69
C LYS A 57 -13.28 -11.12 -5.17
N VAL A 58 -14.16 -10.17 -5.50
CA VAL A 58 -14.26 -9.59 -6.84
C VAL A 58 -13.07 -8.64 -7.02
N THR A 59 -12.35 -8.77 -8.13
CA THR A 59 -11.19 -7.92 -8.41
C THR A 59 -11.62 -6.51 -8.78
N THR A 60 -10.91 -5.48 -8.29
CA THR A 60 -11.09 -4.11 -8.78
C THR A 60 -10.47 -3.97 -10.18
N PRO A 61 -11.25 -3.70 -11.24
CA PRO A 61 -10.77 -3.56 -12.63
C PRO A 61 -9.89 -2.31 -12.81
N GLY A 62 -9.26 -2.15 -13.97
CA GLY A 62 -8.56 -0.93 -14.37
C GLY A 62 -7.08 -0.89 -13.99
N ARG A 63 -6.29 -0.15 -14.78
CA ARG A 63 -4.95 0.28 -14.37
C ARG A 63 -5.11 1.33 -13.26
N LYS A 64 -4.29 1.25 -12.22
CA LYS A 64 -4.49 2.02 -10.99
C LYS A 64 -3.19 2.54 -10.41
N ARG A 65 -3.30 3.68 -9.73
CA ARG A 65 -2.28 4.28 -8.87
C ARG A 65 -2.72 4.22 -7.42
N VAL A 66 -1.75 4.16 -6.51
CA VAL A 66 -2.00 4.18 -5.07
C VAL A 66 -1.29 5.38 -4.48
N TYR A 67 -2.06 6.30 -3.92
CA TYR A 67 -1.55 7.53 -3.34
C TYR A 67 -1.71 7.47 -1.82
N ARG A 68 -0.63 7.73 -1.08
CA ARG A 68 -0.74 8.03 0.34
C ARG A 68 -1.11 9.50 0.52
N ILE A 69 -2.25 9.75 1.13
CA ILE A 69 -2.74 11.10 1.39
C ILE A 69 -2.15 11.59 2.72
N ILE A 70 -1.31 12.62 2.67
CA ILE A 70 -0.65 13.19 3.84
C ILE A 70 -1.21 14.59 4.07
N ASN A 71 -1.76 14.84 5.25
CA ASN A 71 -2.28 16.14 5.61
C ASN A 71 -1.12 17.13 5.85
N GLN A 72 -1.13 18.28 5.18
CA GLN A 72 -0.03 19.25 5.29
C GLN A 72 -0.02 20.05 6.59
N LEU A 73 -1.11 20.03 7.38
CA LEU A 73 -1.19 20.76 8.65
C LEU A 73 -0.56 19.99 9.81
N ASN A 74 -0.75 18.67 9.87
CA ASN A 74 -0.28 17.83 10.97
C ASN A 74 0.71 16.74 10.54
N HIS A 75 1.00 16.64 9.23
CA HIS A 75 1.88 15.63 8.62
C HIS A 75 1.47 14.18 8.86
N HIS A 76 0.23 13.93 9.28
CA HIS A 76 -0.30 12.59 9.47
C HIS A 76 -0.85 12.02 8.16
N SER A 77 -0.78 10.70 8.04
CA SER A 77 -1.46 9.97 6.97
C SER A 77 -2.97 10.00 7.20
N GLU A 78 -3.72 10.42 6.18
CA GLU A 78 -5.17 10.37 6.13
C GLU A 78 -5.69 9.05 5.54
N GLY A 79 -4.79 8.21 5.04
CA GLY A 79 -5.07 6.91 4.41
C GLY A 79 -4.51 6.83 2.99
N ASP A 80 -4.63 5.64 2.41
CA ASP A 80 -4.29 5.42 1.01
C ASP A 80 -5.53 5.59 0.12
N TYR A 81 -5.35 6.25 -1.02
CA TYR A 81 -6.37 6.52 -2.03
C TYR A 81 -5.99 5.79 -3.32
N ILE A 82 -6.89 4.96 -3.82
CA ILE A 82 -6.68 4.20 -5.05
C ILE A 82 -7.45 4.91 -6.17
N ALA A 83 -6.71 5.33 -7.18
CA ALA A 83 -7.23 6.06 -8.34
C ALA A 83 -7.01 5.26 -9.62
N LEU A 84 -7.76 5.57 -10.68
CA LEU A 84 -7.44 5.10 -12.02
C LEU A 84 -6.13 5.75 -12.51
N GLU A 85 -5.45 5.12 -13.46
CA GLU A 85 -4.16 5.60 -13.98
C GLU A 85 -4.24 7.01 -14.58
N GLU A 86 -5.37 7.36 -15.16
CA GLU A 86 -5.65 8.64 -15.81
C GLU A 86 -6.16 9.74 -14.86
N GLU A 87 -6.45 9.41 -13.59
CA GLU A 87 -6.93 10.38 -12.60
C GLU A 87 -5.76 11.19 -12.02
N ASP A 88 -5.83 12.52 -12.15
CA ASP A 88 -4.86 13.44 -11.55
C ASP A 88 -5.31 13.90 -10.16
N VAL A 89 -4.96 13.12 -9.14
CA VAL A 89 -5.27 13.41 -7.73
C VAL A 89 -4.58 14.69 -7.23
N HIS A 90 -3.48 15.13 -7.86
CA HIS A 90 -2.78 16.35 -7.47
C HIS A 90 -3.50 17.63 -7.90
N SER A 91 -4.38 17.54 -8.89
CA SER A 91 -5.19 18.66 -9.36
C SER A 91 -6.42 18.97 -8.48
N GLU A 92 -6.71 18.09 -7.51
CA GLU A 92 -7.91 18.18 -6.67
C GLU A 92 -7.66 19.00 -5.40
N ASP A 93 -8.38 20.11 -5.21
CA ASP A 93 -8.33 20.91 -3.98
C ASP A 93 -8.92 20.17 -2.77
N LYS A 94 -9.81 19.20 -3.03
CA LYS A 94 -10.60 18.49 -2.01
C LYS A 94 -10.91 17.06 -2.42
N LEU A 95 -10.41 16.10 -1.66
CA LEU A 95 -10.59 14.68 -1.92
C LEU A 95 -11.69 14.08 -1.03
N LYS A 96 -12.63 13.36 -1.63
CA LYS A 96 -13.60 12.54 -0.89
C LYS A 96 -13.02 11.14 -0.66
N MET A 97 -12.77 10.79 0.60
CA MET A 97 -12.36 9.45 0.99
C MET A 97 -13.50 8.75 1.71
N PHE A 98 -13.80 7.51 1.36
CA PHE A 98 -14.85 6.72 1.99
C PHE A 98 -14.44 5.25 2.10
N HIS A 99 -14.97 4.55 3.11
CA HIS A 99 -14.75 3.12 3.23
C HIS A 99 -15.47 2.38 2.08
N PRO A 100 -14.83 1.48 1.33
CA PRO A 100 -15.40 0.89 0.11
C PRO A 100 -16.65 0.03 0.36
N VAL A 101 -16.75 -0.62 1.53
CA VAL A 101 -17.94 -1.37 1.97
C VAL A 101 -18.95 -0.47 2.72
N HIS A 102 -18.53 0.18 3.80
CA HIS A 102 -19.37 1.06 4.63
C HIS A 102 -19.30 2.52 4.17
N THR A 103 -19.90 2.82 3.02
CA THR A 103 -19.73 4.12 2.33
C THR A 103 -20.22 5.35 3.11
N PHE A 104 -21.04 5.16 4.16
CA PHE A 104 -21.42 6.23 5.08
C PHE A 104 -20.24 6.71 5.96
N ILE A 105 -19.22 5.88 6.16
CA ILE A 105 -17.95 6.28 6.76
C ILE A 105 -17.15 6.99 5.67
N SER A 106 -17.23 8.33 5.68
CA SER A 106 -16.54 9.17 4.71
C SER A 106 -16.03 10.46 5.34
N LYS A 107 -15.02 11.04 4.71
CA LYS A 107 -14.47 12.33 5.06
C LYS A 107 -14.06 13.07 3.79
N PHE A 108 -13.95 14.39 3.91
CA PHE A 108 -13.26 15.19 2.92
C PHE A 108 -11.91 15.61 3.47
N VAL A 109 -10.88 15.46 2.66
CA VAL A 109 -9.52 15.91 2.96
C VAL A 109 -9.18 17.06 2.04
N THR A 110 -8.59 18.11 2.60
CA THR A 110 -8.12 19.32 1.92
C THR A 110 -6.71 19.61 2.40
N ASN A 111 -5.94 20.43 1.68
CA ASN A 111 -4.57 20.78 2.07
C ASN A 111 -3.70 19.52 2.29
N PHE A 112 -3.66 18.65 1.28
CA PHE A 112 -2.96 17.38 1.34
C PHE A 112 -1.86 17.28 0.29
N VAL A 113 -0.89 16.40 0.53
CA VAL A 113 0.00 15.86 -0.50
C VAL A 113 -0.44 14.44 -0.80
N ALA A 114 -0.69 14.15 -2.08
CA ALA A 114 -0.84 12.79 -2.57
C ALA A 114 0.54 12.25 -2.94
N LYS A 115 1.12 11.34 -2.15
CA LYS A 115 2.40 10.69 -2.48
C LYS A 115 2.11 9.41 -3.28
N ASP A 116 2.47 9.37 -4.56
CA ASP A 116 2.40 8.13 -5.35
C ASP A 116 3.32 7.06 -4.74
N LEU A 117 2.76 5.88 -4.47
CA LEU A 117 3.49 4.74 -3.92
C LEU A 117 4.02 3.82 -5.02
N HIS A 118 3.52 3.93 -6.25
CA HIS A 118 4.02 3.17 -7.40
C HIS A 118 5.15 3.92 -8.09
N VAL A 119 6.39 3.46 -7.88
CA VAL A 119 7.58 3.99 -8.55
C VAL A 119 7.97 3.05 -9.70
N PRO A 120 8.24 3.56 -10.92
CA PRO A 120 8.70 2.73 -12.03
C PRO A 120 10.06 2.11 -11.70
N ILE A 121 10.12 0.78 -11.72
CA ILE A 121 11.37 0.02 -11.50
C ILE A 121 12.02 -0.35 -12.83
N PHE A 122 11.21 -0.86 -13.76
CA PHE A 122 11.63 -1.21 -15.11
C PHE A 122 10.75 -0.47 -16.11
N ASP A 123 11.37 0.06 -17.17
CA ASP A 123 10.69 0.61 -18.33
C ASP A 123 11.19 -0.09 -19.59
N GLN A 124 10.27 -0.71 -20.34
CA GLN A 124 10.57 -1.48 -21.56
C GLN A 124 11.76 -2.45 -21.42
N GLY A 125 11.85 -3.14 -20.27
CA GLY A 125 12.91 -4.12 -19.99
C GLY A 125 14.23 -3.51 -19.50
N LYS A 126 14.34 -2.20 -19.35
CA LYS A 126 15.51 -1.51 -18.78
C LYS A 126 15.24 -1.13 -17.32
N LEU A 127 16.20 -1.41 -16.44
CA LEU A 127 16.17 -0.95 -15.06
C LEU A 127 16.32 0.59 -15.06
N VAL A 128 15.30 1.30 -14.57
CA VAL A 128 15.30 2.77 -14.47
C VAL A 128 15.33 3.27 -13.03
N TYR A 129 15.18 2.35 -12.06
CA TYR A 129 15.26 2.65 -10.64
C TYR A 129 16.68 2.47 -10.12
N ASP A 130 17.13 3.46 -9.35
CA ASP A 130 18.37 3.39 -8.60
C ASP A 130 18.14 2.61 -7.31
N ASN A 131 18.80 1.46 -7.17
CA ASN A 131 18.57 0.56 -6.05
C ASN A 131 19.36 1.03 -4.82
N PRO A 132 18.68 1.50 -3.75
CA PRO A 132 19.35 2.02 -2.57
C PRO A 132 20.10 0.90 -1.82
N ASP A 133 21.14 1.28 -1.09
CA ASP A 133 21.82 0.38 -0.17
C ASP A 133 20.96 0.04 1.06
N ILE A 134 21.38 -0.99 1.79
CA ILE A 134 20.61 -1.50 2.94
C ILE A 134 20.48 -0.49 4.07
N GLN A 135 21.47 0.40 4.27
CA GLN A 135 21.42 1.44 5.28
C GLN A 135 20.37 2.50 4.93
N THR A 136 20.29 2.88 3.65
CA THR A 136 19.30 3.80 3.12
C THR A 136 17.89 3.21 3.22
N ILE A 137 17.71 1.93 2.89
CA ILE A 137 16.44 1.23 3.07
C ILE A 137 16.02 1.19 4.55
N GLN A 138 16.98 0.94 5.46
CA GLN A 138 16.71 0.92 6.90
C GLN A 138 16.28 2.29 7.43
N ALA A 139 16.98 3.36 7.01
CA ALA A 139 16.66 4.73 7.41
C ALA A 139 15.27 5.15 6.92
N TYR A 140 14.92 4.81 5.69
CA TYR A 140 13.62 5.13 5.09
C TYR A 140 12.41 4.59 5.89
N VAL A 141 12.56 3.49 6.62
CA VAL A 141 11.48 2.91 7.45
C VAL A 141 11.35 3.59 8.81
N GLN A 142 12.38 4.34 9.24
CA GLN A 142 12.40 5.07 10.52
C GLN A 142 11.82 6.48 10.39
N ASP A 143 11.86 7.07 9.19
CA ASP A 143 11.29 8.37 8.83
C ASP A 143 9.76 8.30 8.65
#